data_AF-S8EME6-F1
#
_entry.id   AF-S8EME6-F1
#
_cell.length_a   1.000
_cell.length_b   1.000
_cell.length_c   1.000
_cell.angle_alpha   90.00
_cell.angle_beta   90.00
_cell.angle_gamma   90.00
#
_symmetry.space_group_name_H-M   'P 1'
#
loop_
_entity.id
_entity.type
_entity.pdbx_description
1 polymer ?
#
loop_
_entity_poly.entity_id
_entity_poly.type
_entity_poly.pdbx_seq_one_letter_code
_entity_poly.pdbx_strand_id
1 'polypeptide(L)'
;MEAYVRAQKENPTAFFSLHTSSEEVLSSILERRSCLVNIHEGLPVLHGIAGDLNPLFRLQVELMDIVVINHIKLVPSPTVHEYPPLMPFFLYGTSKEQHIEHTLCRSENIQLNSSCVQLDFGPSTERIISDIGSNAGYFLTFDDLRESAILPFGPGHRPDFFAPNRTFRVTLHLSAHGLDAARRESLPEDSLDDRESVAQGSLTLGDSVYVDYVHINRDSVPRLCITPTEQLTRDLLLVSVTNDYQKIVDDILRVVSHDNAHAAPDLEEHILAQAVLPTQYILGRAVDGQDTAAASSSVHLSRFVVSHLSDVYSRQLKVRGGWKGMFDEMVAACTGN
;
A
#
# COMPACT_ATOMS: atom_id res chain seq x y z
N MET A 1 27.32 -3.56 0.34
CA MET A 1 27.05 -3.05 -1.01
C MET A 1 27.55 -3.93 -2.15
N GLU A 2 28.78 -4.46 -2.12
CA GLU A 2 29.29 -5.32 -3.22
C GLU A 2 28.41 -6.55 -3.52
N ALA A 3 27.86 -7.18 -2.48
CA ALA A 3 26.95 -8.31 -2.63
C ALA A 3 25.65 -7.94 -3.37
N TYR A 4 25.10 -6.75 -3.09
CA TYR A 4 23.91 -6.22 -3.77
C TYR A 4 24.20 -5.94 -5.26
N VAL A 5 25.31 -5.25 -5.55
CA VAL A 5 25.73 -4.95 -6.93
C VAL A 5 25.96 -6.24 -7.73
N ARG A 6 26.51 -7.28 -7.09
CA ARG A 6 26.69 -8.58 -7.72
C ARG A 6 25.34 -9.24 -8.01
N ALA A 7 24.44 -9.31 -7.03
CA ALA A 7 23.12 -9.91 -7.20
C ALA A 7 22.32 -9.22 -8.31
N GLN A 8 22.35 -7.89 -8.38
CA GLN A 8 21.69 -7.12 -9.45
C GLN A 8 22.26 -7.44 -10.83
N LYS A 9 23.57 -7.69 -10.95
CA LYS A 9 24.20 -8.10 -12.23
C LYS A 9 23.86 -9.53 -12.62
N GLU A 10 23.79 -10.43 -11.65
CA GLU A 10 23.46 -11.84 -11.85
C GLU A 10 21.98 -12.03 -12.21
N ASN A 11 21.10 -11.19 -11.65
CA ASN A 11 19.66 -11.22 -11.90
C ASN A 11 19.09 -9.79 -12.08
N PRO A 12 19.20 -9.19 -13.29
CA PRO A 12 18.74 -7.81 -13.55
C PRO A 12 17.23 -7.60 -13.39
N THR A 13 16.43 -8.67 -13.44
CA THR A 13 14.97 -8.61 -13.27
C THR A 13 14.54 -8.76 -11.82
N ALA A 14 15.48 -9.06 -10.91
CA ALA A 14 15.18 -9.13 -9.49
C ALA A 14 14.87 -7.74 -8.94
N PHE A 15 13.84 -7.66 -8.11
CA PHE A 15 13.66 -6.52 -7.23
C PHE A 15 14.20 -6.87 -5.84
N PHE A 16 14.61 -5.84 -5.10
CA PHE A 16 15.13 -5.99 -3.75
C PHE A 16 14.30 -5.16 -2.79
N SER A 17 14.05 -5.67 -1.59
CA SER A 17 13.30 -4.96 -0.56
C SER A 17 14.12 -4.77 0.71
N LEU A 18 13.86 -3.66 1.38
CA LEU A 18 14.49 -3.26 2.63
C LEU A 18 13.41 -3.20 3.72
N HIS A 19 13.68 -3.84 4.84
CA HIS A 19 12.77 -3.92 5.99
C HIS A 19 13.51 -3.45 7.23
N THR A 20 12.89 -2.67 8.10
CA THR A 20 13.55 -2.29 9.35
C THR A 20 13.89 -3.54 10.16
N SER A 21 15.08 -3.59 10.75
CA SER A 21 15.54 -4.74 11.54
C SER A 21 14.77 -4.89 12.86
N SER A 22 14.05 -3.85 13.26
CA SER A 22 13.18 -3.77 14.43
C SER A 22 11.97 -2.88 14.11
N GLU A 23 10.95 -2.94 14.97
CA GLU A 23 9.81 -2.03 14.89
C GLU A 23 10.28 -0.57 15.11
N GLU A 24 9.97 0.30 14.17
CA GLU A 24 10.30 1.72 14.22
C GLU A 24 9.21 2.57 13.55
N VAL A 25 9.04 3.80 14.00
CA VAL A 25 8.10 4.76 13.39
C VAL A 25 8.79 5.47 12.22
N LEU A 26 8.12 5.50 11.05
CA LEU A 26 8.66 6.15 9.84
C LEU A 26 9.11 7.59 10.11
N SER A 27 8.32 8.40 10.83
CA SER A 27 8.70 9.78 11.15
C SER A 27 10.04 9.88 11.90
N SER A 28 10.30 8.94 12.82
CA SER A 28 11.57 8.90 13.56
C SER A 28 12.74 8.51 12.67
N ILE A 29 12.54 7.61 11.70
CA ILE A 29 13.56 7.26 10.70
C ILE A 29 13.89 8.48 9.84
N LEU A 30 12.88 9.21 9.38
CA LEU A 30 13.05 10.40 8.54
C LEU A 30 13.73 11.55 9.29
N GLU A 31 13.42 11.74 10.57
CA GLU A 31 14.09 12.71 11.45
C GLU A 31 15.55 12.35 11.68
N ARG A 32 15.84 11.08 12.00
CA ARG A 32 17.20 10.59 12.27
C ARG A 32 18.05 10.44 11.00
N ARG A 33 17.40 10.30 9.85
CA ARG A 33 18.00 10.01 8.53
C ARG A 33 18.85 8.74 8.51
N SER A 34 18.54 7.79 9.38
CA SER A 34 19.17 6.48 9.41
C SER A 34 18.31 5.43 10.12
N CYS A 35 18.53 4.16 9.79
CA CYS A 35 17.98 2.99 10.49
C CYS A 35 18.76 1.72 10.14
N LEU A 36 18.56 0.64 10.91
CA LEU A 36 19.06 -0.69 10.56
C LEU A 36 18.02 -1.42 9.72
N VAL A 37 18.44 -2.01 8.61
CA VAL A 37 17.56 -2.73 7.68
C VAL A 37 18.06 -4.14 7.35
N ASN A 38 17.13 -5.00 6.99
CA ASN A 38 17.38 -6.29 6.37
C ASN A 38 17.11 -6.16 4.88
N ILE A 39 18.06 -6.61 4.05
CA ILE A 39 17.97 -6.59 2.59
C ILE A 39 17.63 -7.99 2.10
N HIS A 40 16.62 -8.06 1.24
CA HIS A 40 16.13 -9.29 0.62
C HIS A 40 16.03 -9.12 -0.88
N GLU A 41 16.42 -10.13 -1.65
CA GLU A 41 15.91 -10.31 -3.02
C GLU A 41 14.45 -10.76 -2.93
N GLY A 42 13.57 -10.10 -3.68
CA GLY A 42 12.13 -10.24 -3.56
C GLY A 42 11.54 -9.55 -2.33
N LEU A 43 10.27 -9.84 -2.04
CA LEU A 43 9.66 -9.50 -0.75
C LEU A 43 10.14 -10.54 0.27
N PRO A 44 10.54 -10.16 1.50
CA PRO A 44 10.65 -11.13 2.56
C PRO A 44 9.28 -11.75 2.67
N VAL A 45 9.28 -13.04 2.85
CA VAL A 45 8.04 -13.71 3.15
C VAL A 45 7.74 -13.21 4.58
N LEU A 46 6.81 -12.27 4.67
CA LEU A 46 6.36 -11.65 5.91
C LEU A 46 4.89 -11.28 5.71
N HIS A 47 3.99 -12.14 5.23
CA HIS A 47 3.91 -13.52 4.69
C HIS A 47 4.70 -14.79 5.17
N GLY A 48 5.81 -14.75 5.94
CA GLY A 48 6.55 -15.92 6.50
C GLY A 48 7.82 -16.48 5.80
N ILE A 49 9.03 -15.98 6.13
CA ILE A 49 10.41 -16.40 5.77
C ILE A 49 10.67 -16.86 4.32
N ALA A 50 11.44 -16.07 3.55
CA ALA A 50 12.03 -16.60 2.33
C ALA A 50 12.90 -17.78 2.75
N GLY A 51 12.49 -19.00 2.35
CA GLY A 51 13.37 -20.16 2.46
C GLY A 51 14.72 -19.81 1.86
N ASP A 52 15.77 -20.55 2.24
CA ASP A 52 17.18 -20.36 1.90
C ASP A 52 17.55 -20.31 0.38
N LEU A 53 16.57 -20.02 -0.48
CA LEU A 53 16.61 -20.01 -1.94
C LEU A 53 16.87 -18.62 -2.55
N ASN A 54 16.73 -17.51 -1.80
CA ASN A 54 17.01 -16.18 -2.35
C ASN A 54 18.52 -15.87 -2.28
N PRO A 55 19.18 -15.54 -3.41
CA PRO A 55 20.64 -15.32 -3.49
C PRO A 55 21.16 -14.23 -2.55
N LEU A 56 20.36 -13.19 -2.31
CA LEU A 56 20.73 -12.07 -1.45
C LEU A 56 19.83 -11.99 -0.21
N PHE A 57 20.42 -12.31 0.94
CA PHE A 57 19.88 -12.02 2.26
C PHE A 57 20.98 -11.39 3.13
N ARG A 58 20.75 -10.18 3.63
CA ARG A 58 21.68 -9.47 4.53
C ARG A 58 20.91 -8.86 5.68
N LEU A 59 21.38 -9.15 6.90
CA LEU A 59 20.77 -8.67 8.14
C LEU A 59 21.54 -7.46 8.67
N GLN A 60 20.82 -6.57 9.37
CA GLN A 60 21.39 -5.45 10.13
C GLN A 60 22.33 -4.57 9.31
N VAL A 61 21.95 -4.26 8.07
CA VAL A 61 22.66 -3.29 7.23
C VAL A 61 22.28 -1.89 7.69
N GLU A 62 23.27 -1.04 7.91
CA GLU A 62 23.03 0.36 8.27
C GLU A 62 22.64 1.17 7.02
N LEU A 63 21.43 1.74 7.04
CA LEU A 63 20.98 2.73 6.07
C LEU A 63 21.23 4.12 6.67
N MET A 64 22.04 4.93 6.01
CA MET A 64 22.46 6.26 6.49
C MET A 64 22.24 7.32 5.41
N ASP A 65 22.35 8.60 5.79
CA ASP A 65 22.26 9.76 4.90
C ASP A 65 20.98 9.77 4.05
N ILE A 66 19.85 9.36 4.65
CA ILE A 66 18.56 9.29 3.97
C ILE A 66 18.17 10.69 3.47
N VAL A 67 18.01 10.82 2.16
CA VAL A 67 17.44 11.99 1.50
C VAL A 67 16.01 11.68 1.10
N VAL A 68 15.07 12.48 1.60
CA VAL A 68 13.65 12.34 1.26
C VAL A 68 13.39 13.02 -0.08
N ILE A 69 13.10 12.21 -1.09
CA ILE A 69 12.82 12.68 -2.47
C ILE A 69 11.32 12.97 -2.64
N ASN A 70 10.47 12.15 -2.03
CA ASN A 70 9.03 12.31 -2.00
C ASN A 70 8.47 11.76 -0.68
N HIS A 71 7.54 12.48 -0.06
CA HIS A 71 6.84 12.05 1.14
C HIS A 71 5.41 12.57 1.02
N ILE A 72 4.42 11.68 1.01
CA ILE A 72 3.02 12.02 0.79
C ILE A 72 2.18 11.20 1.78
N LYS A 73 1.18 11.82 2.40
CA LYS A 73 0.20 11.09 3.21
C LYS A 73 -0.79 10.40 2.28
N LEU A 74 -0.92 9.07 2.42
CA LEU A 74 -1.91 8.26 1.70
C LEU A 74 -3.27 8.18 2.42
N VAL A 75 -3.46 9.03 3.43
CA VAL A 75 -4.72 9.15 4.16
C VAL A 75 -5.81 9.63 3.19
N PRO A 76 -7.02 9.04 3.20
CA PRO A 76 -8.12 9.52 2.39
C PRO A 76 -8.34 11.02 2.61
N SER A 77 -8.07 11.81 1.56
CA SER A 77 -8.40 13.23 1.57
C SER A 77 -9.89 13.37 1.26
N PRO A 78 -10.64 14.19 2.03
CA PRO A 78 -12.03 14.49 1.68
C PRO A 78 -12.17 15.27 0.37
N THR A 79 -11.08 15.76 -0.22
CA THR A 79 -11.08 16.56 -1.46
C THR A 79 -10.77 15.76 -2.74
N VAL A 80 -10.24 14.54 -2.64
CA VAL A 80 -9.89 13.71 -3.80
C VAL A 80 -10.93 12.61 -3.98
N HIS A 81 -11.90 12.87 -4.86
CA HIS A 81 -13.02 11.95 -5.09
C HIS A 81 -12.85 11.04 -6.31
N GLU A 82 -11.96 11.39 -7.24
CA GLU A 82 -11.81 10.72 -8.53
C GLU A 82 -10.35 10.30 -8.78
N TYR A 83 -10.19 9.22 -9.53
CA TYR A 83 -8.88 8.85 -10.06
C TYR A 83 -8.43 9.90 -11.08
N PRO A 84 -7.11 10.17 -11.19
CA PRO A 84 -6.63 11.07 -12.22
C PRO A 84 -6.99 10.52 -13.61
N PRO A 85 -7.24 11.41 -14.58
CA PRO A 85 -7.66 10.99 -15.92
C PRO A 85 -6.55 10.26 -16.68
N LEU A 86 -5.29 10.45 -16.30
CA LEU A 86 -4.12 9.75 -16.82
C LEU A 86 -3.29 9.24 -15.63
N MET A 87 -2.62 8.10 -15.81
CA MET A 87 -1.82 7.47 -14.75
C MET A 87 -0.53 8.27 -14.48
N PRO A 88 -0.35 8.87 -13.29
CA PRO A 88 0.79 9.71 -12.96
C PRO A 88 1.92 8.95 -12.27
N PHE A 89 3.15 9.23 -12.68
CA PHE A 89 4.34 8.71 -12.05
C PHE A 89 5.26 9.83 -11.62
N PHE A 90 5.92 9.64 -10.49
CA PHE A 90 7.02 10.46 -10.06
C PHE A 90 8.31 9.94 -10.69
N LEU A 91 9.10 10.85 -11.30
CA LEU A 91 10.37 10.53 -11.96
C LEU A 91 11.53 11.11 -11.14
N TYR A 92 12.47 10.25 -10.77
CA TYR A 92 13.60 10.60 -9.92
C TYR A 92 14.84 9.77 -10.26
N GLY A 93 15.97 10.10 -9.65
CA GLY A 93 17.21 9.34 -9.76
C GLY A 93 18.43 10.22 -9.98
N THR A 94 19.42 9.69 -10.67
CA THR A 94 20.65 10.40 -11.04
C THR A 94 20.67 10.65 -12.54
N SER A 95 21.71 11.31 -13.06
CA SER A 95 21.92 11.42 -14.50
C SER A 95 22.27 10.09 -15.18
N LYS A 96 22.57 9.04 -14.42
CA LYS A 96 22.92 7.71 -14.95
C LYS A 96 21.80 6.68 -14.81
N GLU A 97 21.00 6.81 -13.76
CA GLU A 97 19.97 5.85 -13.39
C GLU A 97 18.71 6.62 -13.03
N GLN A 98 17.67 6.51 -13.85
CA GLN A 98 16.36 7.10 -13.60
C GLN A 98 15.36 6.02 -13.18
N HIS A 99 14.41 6.40 -12.33
CA HIS A 99 13.42 5.53 -11.73
C HIS A 99 12.05 6.18 -11.78
N ILE A 100 11.00 5.36 -11.85
CA ILE A 100 9.62 5.83 -11.77
C ILE A 100 8.85 5.11 -10.67
N GLU A 101 7.97 5.84 -10.02
CA GLU A 101 7.05 5.34 -9.00
C GLU A 101 5.64 5.89 -9.24
N HIS A 102 4.64 5.02 -9.26
CA HIS A 102 3.25 5.42 -9.44
C HIS A 102 2.79 6.30 -8.27
N THR A 103 2.16 7.44 -8.59
CA THR A 103 1.62 8.34 -7.57
C THR A 103 0.26 7.84 -7.11
N LEU A 104 0.20 7.38 -5.86
CA LEU A 104 -1.01 6.83 -5.26
C LEU A 104 -1.97 7.95 -4.84
N CYS A 105 -2.94 8.26 -5.71
CA CYS A 105 -3.86 9.37 -5.49
C CYS A 105 -5.12 8.99 -4.67
N ARG A 106 -5.51 7.71 -4.70
CA ARG A 106 -6.77 7.20 -4.11
C ARG A 106 -6.61 5.74 -3.68
N SER A 107 -7.42 5.28 -2.72
CA SER A 107 -7.50 3.88 -2.27
C SER A 107 -8.24 2.97 -3.26
N GLU A 108 -7.89 1.67 -3.27
CA GLU A 108 -8.13 0.70 -4.36
C GLU A 108 -7.24 0.92 -5.59
N ASN A 109 -5.92 0.97 -5.36
CA ASN A 109 -4.93 1.38 -6.33
C ASN A 109 -3.98 0.25 -6.74
N ILE A 110 -2.86 0.60 -7.35
CA ILE A 110 -1.80 -0.30 -7.73
C ILE A 110 -0.47 0.39 -7.48
N GLN A 111 0.46 -0.35 -6.88
CA GLN A 111 1.84 0.09 -6.75
C GLN A 111 2.62 -0.39 -7.97
N LEU A 112 3.14 0.55 -8.76
CA LEU A 112 3.95 0.28 -9.94
C LEU A 112 5.28 1.01 -9.81
N ASN A 113 6.39 0.28 -9.91
CA ASN A 113 7.74 0.84 -9.88
C ASN A 113 8.61 0.21 -10.96
N SER A 114 9.46 1.03 -11.58
CA SER A 114 10.50 0.51 -12.47
C SER A 114 11.81 1.23 -12.22
N SER A 115 12.88 0.44 -12.11
CA SER A 115 14.24 0.94 -11.96
C SER A 115 14.93 1.05 -13.32
N CYS A 116 15.85 2.01 -13.45
CA CYS A 116 16.69 2.19 -14.64
C CYS A 116 15.88 2.34 -15.94
N VAL A 117 14.87 3.20 -15.91
CA VAL A 117 14.06 3.52 -17.10
C VAL A 117 14.90 4.26 -18.14
N GLN A 118 14.56 4.08 -19.41
CA GLN A 118 15.18 4.82 -20.52
C GLN A 118 14.22 5.91 -20.99
N LEU A 119 14.76 7.12 -21.12
CA LEU A 119 14.00 8.31 -21.51
C LEU A 119 14.40 8.75 -22.92
N ASP A 120 13.43 9.03 -23.77
CA ASP A 120 13.64 9.67 -25.06
C ASP A 120 12.63 10.81 -25.28
N PHE A 121 13.11 12.04 -25.09
CA PHE A 121 12.42 13.30 -25.36
C PHE A 121 13.08 14.05 -26.52
N GLY A 122 13.72 13.32 -27.45
CA GLY A 122 14.44 13.89 -28.59
C GLY A 122 15.56 14.85 -28.16
N PRO A 123 15.66 16.06 -28.74
CA PRO A 123 16.72 17.01 -28.41
C PRO A 123 16.76 17.47 -26.93
N SER A 124 15.69 17.26 -26.16
CA SER A 124 15.62 17.68 -24.76
C SER A 124 16.12 16.63 -23.77
N THR A 125 16.38 15.39 -24.22
CA THR A 125 16.68 14.24 -23.36
C THR A 125 17.86 14.50 -22.42
N GLU A 126 19.00 14.97 -22.95
CA GLU A 126 20.21 15.20 -22.14
C GLU A 126 20.00 16.25 -21.05
N ARG A 127 19.28 17.33 -21.37
CA ARG A 127 18.92 18.38 -20.41
C ARG A 127 18.04 17.81 -19.30
N ILE A 128 16.98 17.07 -19.65
CA ILE A 128 16.05 16.49 -18.68
C ILE A 128 16.78 15.52 -17.75
N ILE A 129 17.66 14.66 -18.29
CA ILE A 129 18.47 13.74 -17.49
C ILE A 129 19.42 14.50 -16.54
N SER A 130 20.02 15.60 -17.01
CA SER A 130 20.87 16.47 -16.18
C SER A 130 20.08 17.14 -15.06
N ASP A 131 18.85 17.60 -15.34
CA ASP A 131 17.98 18.24 -14.37
C ASP A 131 17.55 17.25 -13.27
N ILE A 132 17.15 16.03 -13.66
CA ILE A 132 16.83 14.94 -12.71
C ILE A 132 18.03 14.67 -11.79
N GLY A 133 19.23 14.53 -12.37
CA GLY A 133 20.46 14.32 -11.61
C GLY A 133 20.85 15.49 -10.69
N SER A 134 20.28 16.67 -10.92
CA SER A 134 20.45 17.87 -10.10
C SER A 134 19.29 18.05 -9.10
N ASN A 135 18.56 16.97 -8.81
CA ASN A 135 17.45 16.96 -7.86
C ASN A 135 16.24 17.83 -8.31
N ALA A 136 15.97 17.92 -9.61
CA ALA A 136 14.70 18.44 -10.10
C ALA A 136 13.61 17.37 -9.99
N GLY A 137 12.44 17.75 -9.45
CA GLY A 137 11.30 16.85 -9.31
C GLY A 137 10.44 16.90 -10.57
N TYR A 138 10.23 15.76 -11.21
CA TYR A 138 9.34 15.65 -12.35
C TYR A 138 8.20 14.67 -12.08
N PHE A 139 7.08 14.96 -12.71
CA PHE A 139 6.00 14.00 -12.86
C PHE A 139 5.87 13.67 -14.34
N LEU A 140 5.48 12.44 -14.63
CA LEU A 140 5.11 12.04 -15.97
C LEU A 140 3.74 11.40 -15.96
N THR A 141 3.01 11.55 -17.06
CA THR A 141 1.74 10.88 -17.29
C THR A 141 1.89 9.94 -18.47
N PHE A 142 1.31 8.74 -18.36
CA PHE A 142 1.18 7.85 -19.51
C PHE A 142 0.02 8.30 -20.39
N ASP A 143 0.32 8.78 -21.59
CA ASP A 143 -0.66 9.48 -22.45
C ASP A 143 -1.81 8.58 -22.90
N ASP A 144 -1.54 7.28 -22.99
CA ASP A 144 -2.47 6.25 -23.49
C ASP A 144 -3.14 5.43 -22.37
N LEU A 145 -2.84 5.71 -21.10
CA LEU A 145 -3.34 4.94 -19.97
C LEU A 145 -4.22 5.78 -19.05
N ARG A 146 -5.52 5.56 -19.19
CA ARG A 146 -6.58 6.12 -18.34
C ARG A 146 -6.70 5.32 -17.05
N GLU A 147 -6.12 5.80 -15.95
CA GLU A 147 -6.12 5.11 -14.66
C GLU A 147 -7.53 4.76 -14.18
N SER A 148 -8.45 5.73 -14.25
CA SER A 148 -9.87 5.56 -13.88
C SER A 148 -10.61 4.50 -14.70
N ALA A 149 -10.13 4.16 -15.90
CA ALA A 149 -10.76 3.18 -16.78
C ALA A 149 -10.22 1.75 -16.61
N ILE A 150 -9.05 1.59 -15.98
CA ILE A 150 -8.38 0.30 -15.84
C ILE A 150 -8.35 -0.22 -14.40
N LEU A 151 -8.65 0.62 -13.41
CA LEU A 151 -8.84 0.20 -12.03
C LEU A 151 -10.30 -0.25 -11.77
N PRO A 152 -10.53 -1.15 -10.79
CA PRO A 152 -9.55 -1.82 -9.92
C PRO A 152 -8.93 -3.08 -10.56
N PHE A 153 -7.70 -3.43 -10.16
CA PHE A 153 -7.05 -4.69 -10.55
C PHE A 153 -7.39 -5.83 -9.57
N GLY A 154 -7.36 -7.07 -10.07
CA GLY A 154 -7.66 -8.28 -9.28
C GLY A 154 -7.28 -9.57 -10.02
N PRO A 155 -7.65 -10.74 -9.49
CA PRO A 155 -7.24 -12.04 -10.05
C PRO A 155 -7.57 -12.24 -11.54
N GLY A 156 -8.71 -11.69 -11.99
CA GLY A 156 -9.19 -11.75 -13.37
C GLY A 156 -8.85 -10.54 -14.25
N HIS A 157 -8.27 -9.48 -13.69
CA HIS A 157 -7.87 -8.28 -14.40
C HIS A 157 -6.51 -7.83 -13.85
N ARG A 158 -5.44 -8.22 -14.54
CA ARG A 158 -4.07 -8.04 -14.09
C ARG A 158 -3.39 -6.88 -14.82
N PRO A 159 -2.48 -6.16 -14.16
CA PRO A 159 -1.74 -5.04 -14.73
C PRO A 159 -0.59 -5.48 -15.65
N ASP A 160 -0.83 -6.43 -16.57
CA ASP A 160 0.21 -7.04 -17.42
C ASP A 160 0.84 -6.03 -18.42
N PHE A 161 0.24 -4.85 -18.56
CA PHE A 161 0.80 -3.76 -19.35
C PHE A 161 2.13 -3.27 -18.77
N PHE A 162 2.31 -3.29 -17.45
CA PHE A 162 3.49 -2.78 -16.76
C PHE A 162 4.54 -3.88 -16.58
N ALA A 163 5.26 -4.17 -17.66
CA ALA A 163 6.24 -5.26 -17.73
C ALA A 163 7.61 -4.77 -18.24
N PRO A 164 8.71 -5.48 -17.96
CA PRO A 164 10.05 -5.10 -18.40
C PRO A 164 10.14 -4.78 -19.89
N ASN A 165 10.94 -3.76 -20.24
CA ASN A 165 11.21 -3.35 -21.62
C ASN A 165 9.98 -2.89 -22.43
N ARG A 166 8.85 -2.60 -21.76
CA ARG A 166 7.70 -1.95 -22.40
C ARG A 166 7.94 -0.45 -22.55
N THR A 167 7.57 0.08 -23.71
CA THR A 167 7.68 1.51 -24.03
C THR A 167 6.31 2.17 -24.01
N PHE A 168 6.23 3.34 -23.38
CA PHE A 168 5.02 4.16 -23.27
C PHE A 168 5.26 5.54 -23.86
N ARG A 169 4.22 6.14 -24.44
CA ARG A 169 4.20 7.58 -24.73
C ARG A 169 3.92 8.33 -23.44
N VAL A 170 4.74 9.34 -23.17
CA VAL A 170 4.68 10.06 -21.92
C VAL A 170 4.77 11.57 -22.14
N THR A 171 4.03 12.29 -21.32
CA THR A 171 4.16 13.74 -21.16
C THR A 171 4.83 14.03 -19.82
N LEU A 172 5.88 14.85 -19.84
CA LEU A 172 6.65 15.26 -18.67
C LEU A 172 6.17 16.62 -18.17
N HIS A 173 5.99 16.74 -16.86
CA HIS A 173 5.50 17.92 -16.17
C HIS A 173 6.46 18.32 -15.06
N LEU A 174 6.71 19.62 -14.90
CA LEU A 174 7.47 20.12 -13.76
C LEU A 174 6.69 19.91 -12.46
N SER A 175 7.37 19.46 -11.41
CA SER A 175 6.82 19.56 -10.05
C SER A 175 6.80 21.04 -9.65
N ALA A 176 5.62 21.61 -9.40
CA ALA A 176 5.43 22.99 -8.96
C ALA A 176 6.22 23.38 -7.69
N HIS A 177 6.77 22.39 -6.97
CA HIS A 177 7.50 22.59 -5.71
C HIS A 177 8.92 22.00 -5.71
N GLY A 178 9.44 21.56 -6.87
CA GLY A 178 10.73 20.84 -6.93
C GLY A 178 10.73 19.55 -6.09
N LEU A 179 11.91 19.16 -5.58
CA LEU A 179 12.12 18.03 -4.64
C LEU A 179 12.10 18.43 -3.16
N ASP A 180 11.56 19.60 -2.80
CA ASP A 180 11.43 20.01 -1.38
C ASP A 180 10.28 19.23 -0.69
N ALA A 181 10.43 17.90 -0.67
CA ALA A 181 9.46 16.92 -0.22
C ALA A 181 9.24 16.90 1.29
N ALA A 182 10.11 17.56 2.05
CA ALA A 182 9.95 17.74 3.50
C ALA A 182 8.66 18.50 3.87
N ARG A 183 8.02 19.17 2.91
CA ARG A 183 6.79 19.96 3.10
C ARG A 183 5.53 19.38 2.45
N ARG A 184 5.62 18.25 1.75
CA ARG A 184 4.42 17.62 1.14
C ARG A 184 3.71 16.76 2.19
N GLU A 185 2.73 17.35 2.87
CA GLU A 185 1.80 16.55 3.69
C GLU A 185 0.57 16.09 2.91
N SER A 186 0.37 16.60 1.69
CA SER A 186 -0.76 16.27 0.83
C SER A 186 -0.30 16.00 -0.60
N LEU A 187 -1.08 15.18 -1.30
CA LEU A 187 -1.07 15.19 -2.75
C LEU A 187 -1.30 16.64 -3.20
N PRO A 188 -0.56 17.16 -4.19
CA PRO A 188 -0.87 18.46 -4.75
C PRO A 188 -2.34 18.48 -5.16
N GLU A 189 -3.13 19.31 -4.50
CA GLU A 189 -4.56 19.52 -4.80
C GLU A 189 -4.73 20.09 -6.22
N ASP A 190 -3.66 20.67 -6.77
CA ASP A 190 -3.56 21.07 -8.16
C ASP A 190 -3.65 19.84 -9.05
N SER A 191 -4.74 19.80 -9.82
CA SER A 191 -4.97 18.82 -10.86
C SER A 191 -3.68 18.58 -11.65
N LEU A 192 -3.35 17.32 -11.92
CA LEU A 192 -2.27 17.00 -12.86
C LEU A 192 -2.50 17.67 -14.23
N ASP A 193 -3.74 18.06 -14.51
CA ASP A 193 -4.19 18.73 -15.73
C ASP A 193 -3.73 20.20 -15.84
N ASP A 194 -3.45 20.90 -14.74
CA ASP A 194 -3.03 22.31 -14.74
C ASP A 194 -1.50 22.50 -14.78
N ARG A 195 -0.73 21.42 -14.91
CA ARG A 195 0.73 21.49 -14.89
C ARG A 195 1.31 21.86 -16.24
N GLU A 196 2.37 22.66 -16.21
CA GLU A 196 3.12 23.02 -17.40
C GLU A 196 3.85 21.78 -17.95
N SER A 197 3.42 21.33 -19.12
CA SER A 197 4.08 20.29 -19.90
C SER A 197 5.43 20.79 -20.40
N VAL A 198 6.50 20.10 -20.00
CA VAL A 198 7.90 20.42 -20.32
C VAL A 198 8.31 19.79 -21.65
N ALA A 199 7.90 18.54 -21.86
CA ALA A 199 8.31 17.73 -23.01
C ALA A 199 7.34 16.56 -23.19
N GLN A 200 7.29 16.07 -24.43
CA GLN A 200 6.63 14.81 -24.78
C GLN A 200 7.65 13.87 -25.40
N GLY A 201 7.52 12.59 -25.14
CA GLY A 201 8.49 11.61 -25.56
C GLY A 201 8.04 10.19 -25.27
N SER A 202 9.02 9.32 -25.07
CA SER A 202 8.79 7.95 -24.69
C SER A 202 9.62 7.55 -23.48
N LEU A 203 9.07 6.61 -22.73
CA LEU A 203 9.73 5.98 -21.60
C LEU A 203 9.70 4.47 -21.80
N THR A 204 10.86 3.83 -21.70
CA THR A 204 10.97 2.37 -21.70
C THR A 204 11.29 1.89 -20.28
N LEU A 205 10.49 0.96 -19.76
CA LEU A 205 10.72 0.35 -18.45
C LEU A 205 12.01 -0.46 -18.45
N GLY A 206 12.76 -0.40 -17.35
CA GLY A 206 13.95 -1.23 -17.17
C GLY A 206 13.61 -2.69 -16.87
N ASP A 207 14.64 -3.49 -16.59
CA ASP A 207 14.49 -4.93 -16.34
C ASP A 207 13.83 -5.24 -14.99
N SER A 208 14.12 -4.43 -13.96
CA SER A 208 13.53 -4.56 -12.63
C SER A 208 12.24 -3.75 -12.54
N VAL A 209 11.12 -4.47 -12.55
CA VAL A 209 9.76 -3.93 -12.43
C VAL A 209 9.07 -4.56 -11.23
N TYR A 210 8.52 -3.73 -10.34
CA TYR A 210 7.71 -4.18 -9.20
C TYR A 210 6.26 -3.75 -9.39
N VAL A 211 5.35 -4.71 -9.21
CA VAL A 211 3.91 -4.53 -9.35
C VAL A 211 3.20 -5.18 -8.17
N ASP A 212 2.42 -4.38 -7.44
CA ASP A 212 1.56 -4.88 -6.38
C ASP A 212 0.17 -4.23 -6.45
N TYR A 213 -0.84 -5.06 -6.70
CA TYR A 213 -2.26 -4.70 -6.68
C TYR A 213 -3.04 -5.51 -5.63
N VAL A 214 -2.33 -6.33 -4.85
CA VAL A 214 -2.94 -7.23 -3.86
C VAL A 214 -2.71 -6.68 -2.46
N HIS A 215 -1.47 -6.41 -2.08
CA HIS A 215 -1.15 -6.02 -0.71
C HIS A 215 -1.54 -4.56 -0.45
N ILE A 216 -1.32 -3.66 -1.41
CA ILE A 216 -1.75 -2.26 -1.30
C ILE A 216 -3.27 -2.09 -1.15
N ASN A 217 -4.06 -3.04 -1.67
CA ASN A 217 -5.53 -3.04 -1.59
C ASN A 217 -6.07 -3.93 -0.50
N ARG A 218 -5.18 -4.50 0.31
CA ARG A 218 -5.58 -5.45 1.32
C ARG A 218 -6.37 -4.76 2.42
N ASP A 219 -7.57 -5.26 2.67
CA ASP A 219 -8.35 -4.84 3.82
C ASP A 219 -7.60 -5.22 5.11
N SER A 220 -7.44 -4.25 5.99
CA SER A 220 -6.83 -4.48 7.31
C SER A 220 -7.79 -5.16 8.28
N VAL A 221 -9.08 -5.25 7.92
CA VAL A 221 -10.12 -5.88 8.74
C VAL A 221 -10.45 -7.27 8.20
N PRO A 222 -10.32 -8.34 9.00
CA PRO A 222 -10.73 -9.68 8.61
C PRO A 222 -12.24 -9.77 8.35
N ARG A 223 -12.63 -10.30 7.19
CA ARG A 223 -14.02 -10.50 6.74
C ARG A 223 -14.57 -11.84 7.21
N LEU A 224 -14.80 -11.94 8.52
CA LEU A 224 -15.29 -13.16 9.15
C LEU A 224 -16.82 -13.14 9.35
N CYS A 225 -17.44 -14.30 9.27
CA CYS A 225 -18.83 -14.51 9.62
C CYS A 225 -18.99 -15.72 10.53
N ILE A 226 -20.05 -15.70 11.34
CA ILE A 226 -20.44 -16.82 12.18
C ILE A 226 -21.76 -17.37 11.66
N THR A 227 -21.83 -18.68 11.49
CA THR A 227 -23.04 -19.39 11.09
C THR A 227 -23.47 -20.33 12.21
N PRO A 228 -24.74 -20.32 12.65
CA PRO A 228 -25.22 -21.27 13.64
C PRO A 228 -25.21 -22.68 13.06
N THR A 229 -24.87 -23.68 13.87
CA THR A 229 -24.95 -25.10 13.50
C THR A 229 -26.40 -25.59 13.44
N GLU A 230 -27.29 -24.91 14.14
CA GLU A 230 -28.73 -25.21 14.18
C GLU A 230 -29.52 -24.26 13.26
N GLN A 231 -30.67 -24.72 12.79
CA GLN A 231 -31.60 -23.85 12.05
C GLN A 231 -32.27 -22.87 13.00
N LEU A 232 -31.71 -21.68 13.13
CA LEU A 232 -32.29 -20.57 13.88
C LEU A 232 -33.04 -19.63 12.93
N THR A 233 -34.16 -19.07 13.41
CA THR A 233 -34.75 -17.89 12.77
C THR A 233 -33.81 -16.69 12.97
N ARG A 234 -33.94 -15.66 12.12
CA ARG A 234 -33.09 -14.46 12.22
C ARG A 234 -33.10 -13.82 13.61
N ASP A 235 -34.27 -13.72 14.25
CA ASP A 235 -34.40 -13.11 15.57
C ASP A 235 -33.77 -13.98 16.65
N LEU A 236 -33.94 -15.31 16.57
CA LEU A 236 -33.30 -16.25 17.49
C LEU A 236 -31.77 -16.24 17.33
N LEU A 237 -31.28 -16.12 16.10
CA LEU A 237 -29.87 -16.00 15.79
C LEU A 237 -29.28 -14.71 16.38
N LEU A 238 -29.95 -13.57 16.21
CA LEU A 238 -29.48 -12.29 16.76
C LEU A 238 -29.45 -12.33 18.30
N VAL A 239 -30.47 -12.88 18.94
CA VAL A 239 -30.51 -13.06 20.40
C VAL A 239 -29.42 -14.01 20.88
N SER A 240 -29.24 -15.15 20.20
CA SER A 240 -28.20 -16.14 20.52
C SER A 240 -26.81 -15.53 20.42
N VAL A 241 -26.50 -14.84 19.32
CA VAL A 241 -25.21 -14.17 19.12
C VAL A 241 -25.01 -13.07 20.15
N THR A 242 -26.05 -12.32 20.52
CA THR A 242 -25.95 -11.28 21.57
C THR A 242 -25.59 -11.88 22.92
N ASN A 243 -26.18 -13.03 23.28
CA ASN A 243 -25.91 -13.69 24.56
C ASN A 243 -24.48 -14.23 24.66
N ASP A 244 -23.92 -14.72 23.55
CA ASP A 244 -22.55 -15.25 23.49
C ASP A 244 -21.52 -14.25 22.96
N TYR A 245 -21.95 -13.01 22.67
CA TYR A 245 -21.14 -11.99 22.01
C TYR A 245 -19.80 -11.80 22.71
N GLN A 246 -19.81 -11.67 24.05
CA GLN A 246 -18.58 -11.46 24.80
C GLN A 246 -17.61 -12.65 24.69
N LYS A 247 -18.11 -13.89 24.71
CA LYS A 247 -17.26 -15.08 24.58
C LYS A 247 -16.63 -15.17 23.20
N ILE A 248 -17.41 -14.84 22.17
CA ILE A 248 -16.94 -14.78 20.78
C ILE A 248 -15.85 -13.72 20.65
N VAL A 249 -16.08 -12.52 21.20
CA VAL A 249 -15.11 -11.41 21.20
C VAL A 249 -13.83 -11.82 21.94
N ASP A 250 -13.94 -12.35 23.16
CA ASP A 250 -12.79 -12.72 23.99
C ASP A 250 -11.93 -13.79 23.32
N ASP A 251 -12.53 -14.77 22.66
CA ASP A 251 -11.80 -15.81 21.95
C ASP A 251 -11.09 -15.27 20.69
N ILE A 252 -11.74 -14.42 19.91
CA ILE A 252 -11.09 -13.74 18.77
C ILE A 252 -9.91 -12.90 19.29
N LEU A 253 -10.11 -12.13 20.36
CA LEU A 253 -9.05 -11.31 20.98
C LEU A 253 -7.87 -12.17 21.48
N ARG A 254 -8.15 -13.34 22.07
CA ARG A 254 -7.12 -14.30 22.50
C ARG A 254 -6.29 -14.77 21.31
N VAL A 255 -6.92 -15.17 20.21
CA VAL A 255 -6.23 -15.68 19.02
C VAL A 255 -5.36 -14.61 18.37
N VAL A 256 -5.87 -13.39 18.25
CA VAL A 256 -5.12 -12.31 17.62
C VAL A 256 -4.03 -11.73 18.51
N SER A 257 -4.08 -12.01 19.81
CA SER A 257 -3.00 -11.66 20.75
C SER A 257 -1.84 -12.67 20.72
N HIS A 258 -1.91 -13.73 19.91
CA HIS A 258 -0.77 -14.62 19.72
C HIS A 258 0.39 -13.89 19.01
N ASP A 259 1.63 -14.12 19.44
CA ASP A 259 2.83 -13.55 18.80
C ASP A 259 2.89 -13.83 17.29
N ASN A 260 2.36 -15.00 16.88
CA ASN A 260 2.33 -15.43 15.48
C ASN A 260 1.21 -14.76 14.65
N ALA A 261 0.20 -14.16 15.28
CA ALA A 261 -0.89 -13.50 14.56
C ALA A 261 -0.41 -12.23 13.84
N HIS A 262 0.57 -11.52 14.41
CA HIS A 262 1.22 -10.36 13.78
C HIS A 262 2.06 -10.71 12.55
N ALA A 263 2.60 -11.93 12.52
CA ALA A 263 3.39 -12.45 11.41
C ALA A 263 2.55 -13.28 10.42
N ALA A 264 1.27 -13.50 10.72
CA ALA A 264 0.42 -14.35 9.89
C ALA A 264 0.17 -13.68 8.54
N PRO A 265 0.46 -14.37 7.41
CA PRO A 265 0.16 -13.89 6.07
C PRO A 265 -1.31 -13.52 5.91
N ASP A 266 -2.20 -14.17 6.65
CA ASP A 266 -3.62 -13.88 6.69
C ASP A 266 -4.16 -13.99 8.11
N LEU A 267 -4.45 -12.84 8.71
CA LEU A 267 -5.07 -12.76 10.03
C LEU A 267 -6.44 -13.49 10.03
N GLU A 268 -7.17 -13.48 8.92
CA GLU A 268 -8.41 -14.27 8.79
C GLU A 268 -8.13 -15.75 8.91
N GLU A 269 -7.14 -16.27 8.17
CA GLU A 269 -6.75 -17.68 8.21
C GLU A 269 -6.23 -18.08 9.60
N HIS A 270 -5.47 -17.20 10.25
CA HIS A 270 -5.01 -17.43 11.62
C HIS A 270 -6.19 -17.53 12.61
N ILE A 271 -7.18 -16.63 12.49
CA ILE A 271 -8.39 -16.67 13.32
C ILE A 271 -9.19 -17.94 13.02
N LEU A 272 -9.40 -18.28 11.74
CA LEU A 272 -10.14 -19.48 11.32
C LEU A 272 -9.50 -20.77 11.83
N ALA A 273 -8.17 -20.82 11.91
CA ALA A 273 -7.45 -22.01 12.36
C ALA A 273 -7.42 -22.18 13.89
N GLN A 274 -7.57 -21.10 14.67
CA GLN A 274 -7.27 -21.08 16.10
C GLN A 274 -8.44 -20.65 17.00
N ALA A 275 -9.51 -20.10 16.42
CA ALA A 275 -10.69 -19.70 17.17
C ALA A 275 -11.49 -20.92 17.63
N VAL A 276 -11.93 -20.87 18.88
CA VAL A 276 -12.74 -21.88 19.55
C VAL A 276 -14.04 -21.21 19.98
N LEU A 277 -14.94 -21.02 19.01
CA LEU A 277 -16.27 -20.49 19.26
C LEU A 277 -17.13 -21.48 20.06
N PRO A 278 -18.20 -21.01 20.73
CA PRO A 278 -19.21 -21.91 21.29
C PRO A 278 -19.70 -22.91 20.24
N THR A 279 -19.91 -24.16 20.63
CA THR A 279 -20.17 -25.30 19.72
C THR A 279 -21.38 -25.15 18.82
N GLN A 280 -22.29 -24.23 19.15
CA GLN A 280 -23.47 -23.91 18.34
C GLN A 280 -23.17 -22.99 17.13
N TYR A 281 -21.90 -22.63 16.92
CA TYR A 281 -21.44 -21.72 15.88
C TYR A 281 -20.29 -22.30 15.08
N ILE A 282 -20.24 -21.96 13.80
CA ILE A 282 -19.12 -22.21 12.90
C ILE A 282 -18.58 -20.86 12.42
N LEU A 283 -17.27 -20.66 12.53
CA LEU A 283 -16.58 -19.50 11.96
C LEU A 283 -16.25 -19.76 10.49
N GLY A 284 -16.49 -18.79 9.63
CA GLY A 284 -16.19 -18.85 8.20
C GLY A 284 -15.81 -17.50 7.60
N ARG A 285 -15.45 -17.52 6.32
CA ARG A 285 -15.23 -16.29 5.53
C ARG A 285 -16.55 -15.75 5.02
N ALA A 286 -16.71 -14.42 5.02
CA ALA A 286 -17.76 -13.78 4.27
C ALA A 286 -17.49 -13.96 2.76
N VAL A 287 -18.49 -14.45 2.02
CA VAL A 287 -18.39 -14.56 0.55
C VAL A 287 -19.00 -13.30 -0.06
N ASP A 288 -18.20 -12.55 -0.83
CA ASP A 288 -18.71 -11.44 -1.61
C ASP A 288 -19.59 -11.98 -2.76
N GLY A 289 -20.85 -11.53 -2.83
CA GLY A 289 -21.66 -11.65 -4.05
C GLY A 289 -22.49 -12.93 -4.23
N GLN A 290 -23.29 -13.34 -3.25
CA GLN A 290 -24.52 -14.09 -3.55
C GLN A 290 -25.77 -13.32 -3.12
N ASP A 291 -26.35 -12.63 -4.11
CA ASP A 291 -27.81 -12.58 -4.27
C ASP A 291 -28.33 -14.03 -4.32
N THR A 292 -28.61 -14.60 -3.16
CA THR A 292 -29.54 -15.73 -3.07
C THR A 292 -30.63 -15.33 -2.12
N ALA A 293 -31.85 -15.31 -2.64
CA ALA A 293 -33.11 -15.06 -1.95
C ALA A 293 -33.47 -16.14 -0.89
N ALA A 294 -32.47 -16.75 -0.26
CA ALA A 294 -32.58 -17.50 0.98
C ALA A 294 -31.74 -16.73 2.01
N ALA A 295 -32.38 -16.19 3.03
CA ALA A 295 -31.72 -15.44 4.09
C ALA A 295 -30.49 -16.21 4.57
N SER A 296 -29.28 -15.70 4.28
CA SER A 296 -28.07 -16.31 4.81
C SER A 296 -28.17 -16.24 6.32
N SER A 297 -28.24 -17.40 6.98
CA SER A 297 -28.29 -17.54 8.43
C SER A 297 -26.95 -17.18 9.09
N SER A 298 -26.08 -16.44 8.40
CA SER A 298 -24.76 -16.02 8.87
C SER A 298 -24.80 -14.61 9.43
N VAL A 299 -24.18 -14.39 10.58
CA VAL A 299 -23.95 -13.06 11.15
C VAL A 299 -22.52 -12.64 10.84
N HIS A 300 -22.35 -11.52 10.16
CA HIS A 300 -21.03 -10.92 9.97
C HIS A 300 -20.47 -10.45 11.29
N LEU A 301 -19.21 -10.76 11.55
CA LEU A 301 -18.51 -10.18 12.69
C LEU A 301 -18.21 -8.73 12.37
N SER A 302 -18.74 -7.84 13.21
CA SER A 302 -18.57 -6.41 13.04
C SER A 302 -17.09 -6.03 13.13
N ARG A 303 -16.66 -5.08 12.29
CA ARG A 303 -15.34 -4.44 12.41
C ARG A 303 -15.08 -3.86 13.81
N PHE A 304 -16.11 -3.63 14.62
CA PHE A 304 -16.02 -3.13 16.00
C PHE A 304 -15.79 -4.24 17.06
N VAL A 305 -16.04 -5.51 16.72
CA VAL A 305 -15.59 -6.67 17.54
C VAL A 305 -14.07 -6.82 17.43
N VAL A 306 -13.60 -6.54 16.22
CA VAL A 306 -12.24 -6.71 15.73
C VAL A 306 -11.45 -5.39 15.87
N SER A 307 -12.07 -4.27 16.26
CA SER A 307 -11.44 -2.94 16.25
C SER A 307 -10.29 -2.77 17.24
N HIS A 308 -10.11 -3.68 18.19
CA HIS A 308 -8.89 -3.69 19.01
C HIS A 308 -7.64 -4.09 18.23
N LEU A 309 -7.78 -4.66 17.02
CA LEU A 309 -6.70 -4.92 16.09
C LEU A 309 -6.06 -3.65 15.50
N SER A 310 -6.54 -2.45 15.86
CA SER A 310 -5.85 -1.19 15.56
C SER A 310 -6.05 -0.08 16.62
N ASP A 311 -6.10 -0.38 17.92
CA ASP A 311 -6.43 0.70 18.88
C ASP A 311 -5.82 0.69 20.29
N VAL A 312 -4.72 -0.05 20.49
CA VAL A 312 -3.74 0.30 21.55
C VAL A 312 -2.38 0.57 20.93
N TYR A 313 -1.94 -0.27 19.98
CA TYR A 313 -0.72 -0.04 19.20
C TYR A 313 -0.87 1.08 18.16
N SER A 314 -2.04 1.23 17.53
CA SER A 314 -2.27 2.37 16.63
C SER A 314 -2.59 3.69 17.36
N ARG A 315 -2.82 3.66 18.69
CA ARG A 315 -2.88 4.88 19.53
C ARG A 315 -1.49 5.39 19.93
N GLN A 316 -0.45 4.56 19.83
CA GLN A 316 0.92 4.95 20.13
C GLN A 316 1.64 5.60 18.93
N LEU A 317 1.03 5.56 17.74
CA LEU A 317 1.38 6.43 16.61
C LEU A 317 0.77 7.83 16.84
N LYS A 318 1.64 8.81 17.11
CA LYS A 318 1.35 10.27 17.11
C LYS A 318 0.58 10.80 15.87
N VAL A 319 0.33 9.96 14.87
CA VAL A 319 -0.42 10.22 13.63
C VAL A 319 -1.89 10.60 13.88
N ARG A 320 -2.48 10.25 15.03
CA ARG A 320 -3.91 10.54 15.32
C ARG A 320 -4.22 11.91 15.92
N GLY A 321 -3.22 12.73 16.24
CA GLY A 321 -3.47 14.12 16.65
C GLY A 321 -4.19 14.93 15.56
N GLY A 322 -3.80 14.75 14.30
CA GLY A 322 -4.39 15.45 13.16
C GLY A 322 -5.80 14.95 12.79
N TRP A 323 -6.04 13.64 12.88
CA TRP A 323 -7.35 13.05 12.55
C TRP A 323 -8.42 13.40 13.59
N LYS A 324 -8.06 13.39 14.87
CA LYS A 324 -8.95 13.86 15.92
C LYS A 324 -9.24 15.35 15.74
N GLY A 325 -8.24 16.16 15.39
CA GLY A 325 -8.41 17.58 15.06
C GLY A 325 -9.40 17.82 13.92
N MET A 326 -9.21 17.15 12.77
CA MET A 326 -10.14 17.24 11.62
C MET A 326 -11.55 16.75 11.97
N PHE A 327 -11.67 15.66 12.72
CA PHE A 327 -12.98 15.12 13.11
C PHE A 327 -13.69 16.06 14.09
N ASP A 328 -12.97 16.62 15.06
CA ASP A 328 -13.51 17.61 16.00
C ASP A 328 -13.91 18.92 15.28
N GLU A 329 -13.14 19.36 14.28
CA GLU A 329 -13.48 20.50 13.43
C GLU A 329 -14.72 20.25 12.58
N MET A 330 -14.85 19.06 11.98
CA MET A 330 -16.05 18.69 11.22
C MET A 330 -17.28 18.55 12.13
N VAL A 331 -17.12 17.96 13.31
CA VAL A 331 -18.21 17.87 14.31
C VAL A 331 -18.61 19.26 14.78
N ALA A 332 -17.65 20.14 15.07
CA ALA A 332 -17.92 21.53 15.46
C ALA A 332 -18.64 22.31 14.35
N ALA A 333 -18.27 22.10 13.08
CA ALA A 333 -18.95 22.68 11.93
C ALA A 333 -20.39 22.14 11.74
N CYS A 334 -20.64 20.87 12.08
CA CYS A 334 -21.99 20.27 12.04
C CYS A 334 -22.85 20.63 13.26
N THR A 335 -22.25 20.93 14.41
CA THR A 335 -22.96 21.34 15.63
C THR A 335 -23.09 22.87 15.76
N GLY A 336 -22.62 23.63 14.79
CA GLY A 336 -22.81 25.08 14.70
C GLY A 336 -24.23 25.45 14.26
N ASN A 337 -25.20 25.23 15.16
CA ASN A 337 -26.47 25.94 15.25
C ASN A 337 -26.96 25.95 16.70
#